data_AF-A0A4U0WM36-F1
#
_entry.id   AF-A0A4U0WM36-F1
#
_cell.length_a   1.000
_cell.length_b   1.000
_cell.length_c   1.000
_cell.angle_alpha   90.00
_cell.angle_beta   90.00
_cell.angle_gamma   90.00
#
_symmetry.space_group_name_H-M   'P 1'
#
loop_
_entity.id
_entity.type
_entity.pdbx_description
1 polymer ?
#
loop_
_entity_poly.entity_id
_entity_poly.type
_entity_poly.pdbx_seq_one_letter_code
_entity_poly.pdbx_strand_id
1 'polypeptide(L)'
;MHQLFYSYQHEENALLPTPDLKILDVVEPVKTWRNSYLDAFEGAQKLRGPIDSFSQYYIEKLNRERAACRAKGERPPALPLFVEVGGLNSYDWDVVAHYVKILQPLREATKRLEARGATGRYGAIWEVIPTMNWLLQVFEEAKERVAEATTENYPNQEALEDHYSTNVNRGWKKLRKYFEKLDDTPAYYAAA
;
A
#
# COMPACT_ATOMS: atom_id res chain seq x y z
N MET A 1 4.82 -22.09 -9.55
CA MET A 1 4.38 -20.68 -9.49
C MET A 1 5.53 -19.77 -9.06
N HIS A 2 6.16 -20.00 -7.90
CA HIS A 2 7.28 -19.16 -7.43
C HIS A 2 8.48 -19.13 -8.39
N GLN A 3 8.91 -20.29 -8.91
CA GLN A 3 10.01 -20.36 -9.89
C GLN A 3 9.76 -19.53 -11.16
N LEU A 4 8.50 -19.46 -11.61
CA LEU A 4 8.13 -18.66 -12.77
C LEU A 4 8.16 -17.16 -12.45
N PHE A 5 7.79 -16.77 -11.23
CA PHE A 5 7.91 -15.38 -10.80
C PHE A 5 9.38 -14.94 -10.69
N TYR A 6 10.26 -15.82 -10.19
CA TYR A 6 11.70 -15.55 -10.16
C TYR A 6 12.30 -15.38 -11.56
N SER A 7 11.85 -16.15 -12.56
CA SER A 7 12.36 -15.97 -13.93
C SER A 7 12.02 -14.58 -14.48
N TYR A 8 10.81 -14.07 -14.23
CA TYR A 8 10.46 -12.70 -14.61
C TYR A 8 11.29 -11.63 -13.88
N GLN A 9 11.62 -11.84 -12.61
CA GLN A 9 12.55 -10.94 -11.91
C GLN A 9 13.93 -10.93 -12.59
N HIS A 10 14.45 -12.10 -12.98
CA HIS A 10 15.73 -12.19 -13.68
C HIS A 10 15.69 -11.57 -15.08
N GLU A 11 14.61 -11.78 -15.82
CA GLU A 11 14.41 -11.22 -17.17
C GLU A 11 14.38 -9.69 -17.12
N GLU A 12 13.60 -9.10 -16.21
CA GLU A 12 13.53 -7.65 -16.03
C GLU A 12 14.88 -7.05 -15.59
N ASN A 13 15.61 -7.73 -14.69
CA ASN A 13 16.95 -7.31 -14.30
C ASN A 13 17.94 -7.27 -15.48
N ALA A 14 17.79 -8.18 -16.43
CA ALA A 14 18.63 -8.26 -17.62
C ALA A 14 18.29 -7.17 -18.67
N LEU A 15 17.09 -6.61 -18.62
CA LEU A 15 16.68 -5.49 -19.48
C LEU A 15 17.26 -4.15 -19.03
N LEU A 16 17.72 -4.04 -17.78
CA LEU A 16 18.32 -2.82 -17.27
C LEU A 16 19.75 -2.61 -17.84
N PRO A 17 20.14 -1.36 -18.19
CA PRO A 17 21.50 -1.04 -18.64
C PRO A 17 22.60 -1.48 -17.66
N THR A 18 22.26 -1.50 -16.38
CA THR A 18 23.05 -2.08 -15.30
C THR A 18 22.11 -2.90 -14.41
N PRO A 19 22.40 -4.19 -14.14
CA PRO A 19 21.55 -5.00 -13.27
C PRO A 19 21.57 -4.44 -11.83
N ASP A 20 20.50 -3.75 -11.43
CA ASP A 20 20.41 -3.06 -10.12
C ASP A 20 19.23 -3.54 -9.26
N LEU A 21 18.27 -4.21 -9.87
CA LEU A 21 17.11 -4.77 -9.16
C LEU A 21 17.54 -5.99 -8.34
N LYS A 22 17.40 -5.90 -7.01
CA LYS A 22 17.64 -7.03 -6.11
C LYS A 22 16.51 -8.05 -6.27
N ILE A 23 16.85 -9.30 -6.56
CA ILE A 23 15.89 -10.40 -6.57
C ILE A 23 15.35 -10.58 -5.16
N LEU A 24 14.03 -10.52 -5.03
CA LEU A 24 13.33 -10.64 -3.76
C LEU A 24 12.64 -11.98 -3.67
N ASP A 25 12.77 -12.61 -2.51
CA ASP A 25 12.00 -13.80 -2.21
C ASP A 25 10.52 -13.47 -2.08
N VAL A 26 9.68 -14.41 -2.49
CA VAL A 26 8.24 -14.33 -2.23
C VAL A 26 8.05 -14.54 -0.73
N VAL A 27 7.97 -13.44 0.01
CA VAL A 27 7.77 -13.46 1.46
C VAL A 27 6.28 -13.60 1.75
N GLU A 28 5.90 -14.66 2.44
CA GLU A 28 4.54 -14.77 2.97
C GLU A 28 4.27 -13.61 3.94
N PRO A 29 3.05 -13.04 3.94
CA PRO A 29 2.72 -11.92 4.82
C PRO A 29 3.04 -12.29 6.27
N VAL A 30 4.02 -11.58 6.84
CA VAL A 30 4.50 -11.85 8.20
C VAL A 30 3.39 -11.58 9.21
N LYS A 31 3.31 -12.42 10.26
CA LYS A 31 2.32 -12.33 11.34
C LYS A 31 2.39 -11.03 12.16
N THR A 32 3.40 -10.18 11.96
CA THR A 32 3.53 -8.86 12.60
C THR A 32 2.48 -7.90 12.03
N TRP A 33 1.34 -7.86 12.72
CA TRP A 33 0.13 -7.12 12.36
C TRP A 33 0.30 -5.59 12.15
N ARG A 34 1.42 -4.98 12.57
CA ARG A 34 1.56 -3.52 12.64
C ARG A 34 2.02 -2.83 11.35
N ASN A 35 2.83 -3.48 10.50
CA ASN A 35 3.45 -2.83 9.31
C ASN A 35 3.47 -3.69 8.03
N SER A 36 2.87 -4.88 8.05
CA SER A 36 2.92 -5.83 6.93
C SER A 36 2.40 -5.26 5.61
N TYR A 37 1.40 -4.37 5.65
CA TYR A 37 0.86 -3.73 4.45
C TYR A 37 1.84 -2.74 3.79
N LEU A 38 2.57 -1.95 4.58
CA LEU A 38 3.56 -1.02 4.03
C LEU A 38 4.72 -1.78 3.40
N ASP A 39 5.23 -2.81 4.09
CA ASP A 39 6.32 -3.63 3.56
C ASP A 39 5.89 -4.36 2.27
N ALA A 40 4.63 -4.82 2.20
CA ALA A 40 4.07 -5.41 0.99
C ALA A 40 3.97 -4.40 -0.17
N PHE A 41 3.50 -3.18 0.07
CA PHE A 41 3.40 -2.17 -0.98
C PHE A 41 4.77 -1.65 -1.44
N GLU A 42 5.73 -1.47 -0.52
CA GLU A 42 7.12 -1.13 -0.86
C GLU A 42 7.77 -2.24 -1.70
N GLY A 43 7.50 -3.51 -1.36
CA GLY A 43 7.93 -4.67 -2.15
C GLY A 43 7.28 -4.70 -3.52
N ALA A 44 5.97 -4.48 -3.61
CA ALA A 44 5.23 -4.45 -4.86
C ALA A 44 5.75 -3.36 -5.81
N GLN A 45 6.06 -2.16 -5.30
CA GLN A 45 6.63 -1.09 -6.12
C GLN A 45 8.00 -1.44 -6.69
N LYS A 46 8.85 -2.13 -5.92
CA LYS A 46 10.15 -2.61 -6.40
C LYS A 46 10.01 -3.69 -7.47
N LEU A 47 8.96 -4.50 -7.39
CA LEU A 47 8.69 -5.62 -8.27
C LEU A 47 7.60 -5.32 -9.32
N ARG A 48 7.32 -4.04 -9.59
CA ARG A 48 6.24 -3.63 -10.50
C ARG A 48 6.30 -4.33 -11.86
N GLY A 49 7.44 -4.25 -12.55
CA GLY A 49 7.66 -4.91 -13.85
C GLY A 49 7.43 -6.42 -13.80
N PRO A 50 8.14 -7.16 -12.91
CA PRO A 50 7.92 -8.60 -12.76
C PRO A 50 6.48 -8.99 -12.41
N ILE A 51 5.78 -8.19 -11.59
CA ILE A 51 4.37 -8.41 -11.24
C ILE A 51 3.47 -8.21 -12.46
N ASP A 52 3.67 -7.16 -13.23
CA ASP A 52 2.87 -6.88 -14.43
C ASP A 52 3.08 -7.99 -15.48
N SER A 53 4.33 -8.39 -15.75
CA SER A 53 4.68 -9.47 -16.68
C SER A 53 4.11 -10.82 -16.23
N PHE A 54 4.22 -11.16 -14.95
CA PHE A 54 3.63 -12.38 -14.38
C PHE A 54 2.10 -12.38 -14.47
N SER A 55 1.47 -11.23 -14.23
CA SER A 55 0.03 -11.05 -14.30
C SER A 55 -0.48 -11.25 -15.73
N GLN A 56 0.18 -10.64 -16.71
CA GLN A 56 -0.13 -10.81 -18.13
C GLN A 56 -0.01 -12.27 -18.56
N TYR A 57 1.06 -12.97 -18.18
CA TYR A 57 1.20 -14.40 -18.43
C TYR A 57 0.01 -15.20 -17.90
N TYR A 58 -0.41 -14.94 -16.67
CA TYR A 58 -1.51 -15.68 -16.04
C TYR A 58 -2.86 -15.38 -16.71
N ILE A 59 -3.09 -14.12 -17.08
CA ILE A 59 -4.27 -13.68 -17.84
C ILE A 59 -4.33 -14.40 -19.18
N GLU A 60 -3.23 -14.39 -19.94
CA GLU A 60 -3.16 -15.08 -21.24
C GLU A 60 -3.36 -16.58 -21.10
N LYS A 61 -2.73 -17.21 -20.11
CA LYS A 61 -2.86 -18.65 -19.86
C LYS A 61 -4.32 -19.03 -19.63
N LEU A 62 -5.02 -18.33 -18.73
CA LEU A 62 -6.43 -18.61 -18.45
C LEU A 62 -7.33 -18.32 -19.66
N ASN A 63 -7.04 -17.26 -20.42
CA ASN A 63 -7.78 -16.97 -21.64
C ASN A 63 -7.63 -18.08 -22.69
N ARG A 64 -6.42 -18.65 -22.86
CA ARG A 64 -6.17 -19.79 -23.75
C ARG A 64 -6.90 -21.05 -23.28
N GLU A 65 -6.88 -21.34 -21.98
CA GLU A 65 -7.62 -22.46 -21.39
C GLU A 65 -9.13 -22.34 -21.63
N ARG A 66 -9.71 -21.14 -21.43
CA ARG A 66 -11.13 -20.88 -21.71
C ARG A 66 -11.45 -21.01 -23.20
N ALA A 67 -10.59 -20.53 -24.09
CA ALA A 67 -10.78 -20.68 -25.53
C ALA A 67 -10.76 -22.16 -25.95
N ALA A 68 -9.87 -22.96 -25.36
CA ALA A 68 -9.82 -24.40 -25.58
C ALA A 68 -11.07 -25.14 -25.06
N CYS A 69 -11.57 -24.79 -23.86
CA CYS A 69 -12.83 -25.34 -23.34
C CYS A 69 -14.01 -24.99 -24.26
N ARG A 70 -14.11 -23.74 -24.72
CA ARG A 70 -15.15 -23.31 -25.66
C ARG A 70 -15.08 -24.07 -26.98
N ALA A 71 -13.89 -24.31 -27.52
CA ALA A 71 -13.69 -25.08 -28.74
C ALA A 71 -14.13 -26.55 -28.61
N LYS A 72 -14.03 -27.12 -27.40
CA LYS A 72 -14.51 -28.48 -27.07
C LYS A 72 -16.00 -28.54 -26.73
N GLY A 73 -16.71 -27.41 -26.70
CA GLY A 73 -18.10 -27.34 -26.25
C GLY A 73 -18.28 -27.48 -24.73
N GLU A 74 -17.19 -27.39 -23.97
CA GLU A 74 -17.20 -27.47 -22.51
C GLU A 74 -17.46 -26.10 -21.87
N ARG A 75 -18.06 -26.09 -20.68
CA ARG A 75 -18.25 -24.86 -19.91
C ARG A 75 -16.89 -24.36 -19.40
N PRO A 76 -16.46 -23.14 -19.76
CA PRO A 76 -15.18 -22.63 -19.29
C PRO A 76 -15.20 -22.32 -17.78
N PRO A 77 -14.05 -22.42 -17.10
CA PRO A 77 -13.93 -22.02 -15.69
C PRO A 77 -14.26 -20.54 -15.50
N ALA A 78 -14.74 -20.20 -14.29
CA ALA A 78 -14.93 -18.81 -13.88
C ALA A 78 -13.56 -18.13 -13.70
N LEU A 79 -13.45 -16.87 -14.10
CA LEU A 79 -12.21 -16.12 -13.92
C LEU A 79 -12.16 -15.48 -12.54
N PRO A 80 -10.99 -15.43 -11.90
CA PRO A 80 -10.77 -14.50 -10.80
C PRO A 80 -10.97 -13.05 -11.26
N LEU A 81 -11.55 -12.20 -10.41
CA LEU A 81 -11.83 -10.79 -10.72
C LEU A 81 -10.61 -10.05 -11.30
N PHE A 82 -9.43 -10.29 -10.75
CA PHE A 82 -8.16 -9.72 -11.23
C PHE A 82 -7.91 -9.96 -12.73
N VAL A 83 -8.29 -11.14 -13.22
CA VAL A 83 -8.12 -11.54 -14.62
C VAL A 83 -9.20 -10.94 -15.50
N GLU A 84 -10.41 -10.75 -14.96
CA GLU A 84 -11.52 -10.08 -15.66
C GLU A 84 -11.25 -8.60 -15.87
N VAL A 85 -10.60 -7.94 -14.91
CA VAL A 85 -10.24 -6.50 -14.96
C VAL A 85 -8.97 -6.26 -15.78
N GLY A 86 -8.20 -7.31 -16.11
CA GLY A 86 -7.00 -7.20 -16.94
C GLY A 86 -5.72 -6.87 -16.18
N GLY A 87 -5.69 -7.10 -14.87
CA GLY A 87 -4.53 -6.84 -14.01
C GLY A 87 -4.54 -5.46 -13.35
N LEU A 88 -3.38 -5.05 -12.81
CA LEU A 88 -3.18 -3.70 -12.27
C LEU A 88 -2.86 -2.75 -13.43
N ASN A 89 -3.64 -1.68 -13.55
CA ASN A 89 -3.35 -0.63 -14.51
C ASN A 89 -2.36 0.41 -13.94
N SER A 90 -1.93 1.37 -14.76
CA SER A 90 -0.99 2.42 -14.32
C SER A 90 -1.52 3.22 -13.12
N TYR A 91 -2.82 3.40 -13.09
CA TYR A 91 -3.52 4.16 -12.07
C TYR A 91 -3.62 3.38 -10.73
N ASP A 92 -3.82 2.06 -10.76
CA ASP A 92 -3.77 1.22 -9.57
C ASP A 92 -2.39 1.29 -8.91
N TRP A 93 -1.34 1.31 -9.72
CA TRP A 93 0.04 1.49 -9.25
C TRP A 93 0.29 2.87 -8.63
N ASP A 94 -0.36 3.92 -9.16
CA ASP A 94 -0.33 5.25 -8.55
C ASP A 94 -1.03 5.21 -7.18
N VAL A 95 -2.18 4.56 -7.07
CA VAL A 95 -2.89 4.37 -5.78
C VAL A 95 -2.00 3.64 -4.76
N VAL A 96 -1.29 2.58 -5.17
CA VAL A 96 -0.32 1.89 -4.31
C VAL A 96 0.79 2.84 -3.84
N ALA A 97 1.30 3.71 -4.72
CA ALA A 97 2.31 4.72 -4.36
C ALA A 97 1.77 5.71 -3.33
N HIS A 98 0.52 6.15 -3.48
CA HIS A 98 -0.13 7.03 -2.51
C HIS A 98 -0.30 6.35 -1.14
N TYR A 99 -0.65 5.07 -1.11
CA TYR A 99 -0.70 4.30 0.14
C TYR A 99 0.66 4.20 0.84
N VAL A 100 1.75 3.98 0.10
CA VAL A 100 3.10 3.98 0.68
C VAL A 100 3.39 5.31 1.37
N LYS A 101 3.08 6.44 0.70
CA LYS A 101 3.29 7.78 1.25
C LYS A 101 2.53 8.05 2.55
N ILE A 102 1.27 7.60 2.68
CA ILE A 102 0.48 7.83 3.89
C ILE A 102 0.79 6.85 5.03
N LEU A 103 1.21 5.63 4.69
CA LEU A 103 1.56 4.61 5.68
C LEU A 103 2.96 4.80 6.28
N GLN A 104 3.88 5.42 5.54
CA GLN A 104 5.24 5.64 6.02
C GLN A 104 5.31 6.50 7.30
N PRO A 105 4.61 7.64 7.41
CA PRO A 105 4.51 8.42 8.65
C PRO A 105 3.97 7.62 9.84
N LEU A 106 3.01 6.71 9.60
CA LEU A 106 2.48 5.84 10.65
C LEU A 106 3.52 4.84 11.16
N ARG A 107 4.35 4.27 10.26
CA ARG A 107 5.47 3.40 10.63
C ARG A 107 6.53 4.18 11.42
N GLU A 108 6.83 5.41 11.02
CA GLU A 108 7.77 6.29 11.71
C GLU A 108 7.29 6.65 13.12
N ALA A 109 6.03 7.07 13.25
CA ALA A 109 5.39 7.31 14.54
C ALA A 109 5.42 6.06 15.43
N THR A 110 5.08 4.90 14.88
CA THR A 110 5.09 3.64 15.64
C THR A 110 6.50 3.29 16.12
N LYS A 111 7.52 3.39 15.23
CA LYS A 111 8.92 3.17 15.60
C LYS A 111 9.39 4.15 16.67
N ARG A 112 9.01 5.42 16.56
CA ARG A 112 9.35 6.46 17.54
C ARG A 112 8.78 6.14 18.92
N LEU A 113 7.51 5.73 18.98
CA LEU A 113 6.83 5.44 20.23
C LEU A 113 7.20 4.07 20.83
N GLU A 114 7.57 3.10 19.99
CA GLU A 114 8.06 1.77 20.42
C GLU A 114 9.53 1.80 20.88
N ALA A 115 10.35 2.66 20.26
CA ALA A 115 11.71 2.90 20.68
C ALA A 115 11.65 3.57 22.06
N ARG A 116 11.77 2.78 23.13
CA ARG A 116 12.05 3.28 24.47
C ARG A 116 13.32 4.13 24.38
N GLY A 117 13.16 5.44 24.24
CA GLY A 117 14.26 6.33 23.91
C GLY A 117 15.39 6.18 24.93
N ALA A 118 16.56 5.72 24.48
CA ALA A 118 17.79 5.80 25.27
C ALA A 118 18.16 7.27 25.60
N THR A 119 17.54 8.23 24.91
CA THR A 119 17.75 9.68 24.97
C THR A 119 16.56 10.49 25.46
N GLY A 120 15.45 9.86 25.87
CA GLY A 120 14.24 10.58 26.28
C GLY A 120 14.37 11.24 27.65
N ARG A 121 14.67 12.55 27.71
CA ARG A 121 14.71 13.32 28.98
C ARG A 121 13.39 13.31 29.76
N TYR A 122 12.25 13.02 29.11
CA TYR A 122 10.90 13.09 29.70
C TYR A 122 10.00 11.84 29.43
N GLY A 123 10.56 10.74 28.93
CA GLY A 123 9.84 9.46 28.74
C GLY A 123 8.88 9.39 27.53
N ALA A 124 8.56 8.17 27.10
CA ALA A 124 7.77 7.88 25.89
C ALA A 124 6.32 8.42 25.95
N ILE A 125 5.79 8.73 27.14
CA ILE A 125 4.45 9.28 27.34
C ILE A 125 4.36 10.71 26.79
N TRP A 126 5.39 11.53 27.01
CA TRP A 126 5.40 12.92 26.57
C TRP A 126 5.48 13.06 25.04
N GLU A 127 6.08 12.09 24.35
CA GLU A 127 6.19 12.11 22.89
C GLU A 127 4.89 11.73 22.16
N VAL A 128 3.89 11.19 22.86
CA VAL A 128 2.65 10.71 22.23
C VAL A 128 1.84 11.87 21.65
N ILE A 129 1.63 12.94 22.41
CA ILE A 129 0.85 14.12 21.96
C ILE A 129 1.45 14.76 20.70
N PRO A 130 2.73 15.16 20.66
CA PRO A 130 3.31 15.78 19.47
C PRO A 130 3.33 14.82 18.27
N THR A 131 3.54 13.52 18.49
CA THR A 131 3.50 12.52 17.42
C THR A 131 2.10 12.38 16.82
N MET A 132 1.05 12.35 17.64
CA MET A 132 -0.33 12.27 17.16
C MET A 132 -0.77 13.55 16.43
N ASN A 133 -0.39 14.73 16.95
CA ASN A 133 -0.64 16.01 16.28
C ASN A 133 -0.02 16.05 14.88
N TRP A 134 1.25 15.63 14.78
CA TRP A 134 1.93 15.54 13.49
C TRP A 134 1.23 14.55 12.53
N LEU A 135 0.82 13.38 13.00
CA LEU A 135 0.08 12.43 12.17
C LEU A 135 -1.27 12.99 11.68
N LEU A 136 -1.98 13.75 12.52
CA LEU A 136 -3.23 14.40 12.11
C LEU A 136 -2.99 15.40 10.97
N GLN A 137 -1.95 16.22 11.09
CA GLN A 137 -1.55 17.18 10.05
C GLN A 137 -1.21 16.47 8.73
N VAL A 138 -0.42 15.40 8.78
CA VAL A 138 -0.08 14.59 7.59
C VAL A 138 -1.33 14.09 6.87
N PHE A 139 -2.33 13.63 7.62
CA PHE A 139 -3.59 13.15 7.05
C PHE A 139 -4.48 14.28 6.53
N GLU A 140 -4.45 15.46 7.15
CA GLU A 140 -5.15 16.66 6.68
C GLU A 140 -4.59 17.13 5.34
N GLU A 141 -3.27 17.29 5.25
CA GLU A 141 -2.59 17.61 3.99
C GLU A 141 -2.86 16.57 2.90
N ALA A 142 -2.94 15.28 3.27
CA ALA A 142 -3.27 14.21 2.33
C ALA A 142 -4.68 14.33 1.77
N LYS A 143 -5.64 14.80 2.59
CA LYS A 143 -7.01 15.07 2.14
C LYS A 143 -7.07 16.29 1.23
N GLU A 144 -6.32 17.34 1.55
CA GLU A 144 -6.23 18.55 0.71
C GLU A 144 -5.70 18.22 -0.68
N ARG A 145 -4.58 17.47 -0.76
CA ARG A 145 -4.02 17.02 -2.05
C ARG A 145 -5.01 16.22 -2.88
N VAL A 146 -5.83 15.36 -2.24
CA VAL A 146 -6.88 14.61 -2.95
C VAL A 146 -7.98 15.55 -3.44
N ALA A 147 -8.41 16.51 -2.63
CA ALA A 147 -9.44 17.48 -3.01
C ALA A 147 -8.98 18.39 -4.16
N GLU A 148 -7.71 18.83 -4.15
CA GLU A 148 -7.08 19.59 -5.24
C GLU A 148 -7.04 18.78 -6.54
N ALA A 149 -6.57 17.52 -6.47
CA ALA A 149 -6.51 16.63 -7.62
C ALA A 149 -7.91 16.36 -8.24
N THR A 150 -8.93 16.25 -7.40
CA THR A 150 -10.34 16.14 -7.84
C THR A 150 -10.86 17.42 -8.51
N THR A 151 -10.32 18.60 -8.15
CA THR A 151 -10.80 19.89 -8.64
C THR A 151 -10.16 20.30 -9.98
N GLU A 152 -8.91 19.90 -10.25
CA GLU A 152 -8.13 20.48 -11.36
C GLU A 152 -8.13 19.69 -12.69
N ASN A 153 -8.32 18.37 -12.76
CA ASN A 153 -8.39 17.64 -14.04
C ASN A 153 -8.88 16.18 -13.93
N TYR A 154 -9.56 15.71 -15.00
CA TYR A 154 -9.94 14.32 -15.36
C TYR A 154 -11.38 13.85 -15.08
N PRO A 155 -12.38 14.36 -15.84
CA PRO A 155 -13.78 13.87 -15.80
C PRO A 155 -13.98 12.43 -16.36
N ASN A 156 -12.91 11.74 -16.80
CA ASN A 156 -12.95 10.43 -17.44
C ASN A 156 -12.03 9.37 -16.77
N GLN A 157 -11.44 9.65 -15.60
CA GLN A 157 -10.88 8.58 -14.78
C GLN A 157 -12.04 8.01 -13.96
N GLU A 158 -12.37 6.72 -14.13
CA GLU A 158 -13.15 6.00 -13.13
C GLU A 158 -12.50 6.27 -11.77
N ALA A 159 -13.25 6.94 -10.92
CA ALA A 159 -12.70 7.97 -10.07
C ALA A 159 -11.69 7.46 -9.03
N LEU A 160 -10.59 8.20 -8.87
CA LEU A 160 -9.75 8.23 -7.66
C LEU A 160 -10.53 8.61 -6.41
N GLU A 161 -11.79 8.99 -6.59
CA GLU A 161 -12.66 9.53 -5.58
C GLU A 161 -13.12 8.52 -4.53
N ASP A 162 -13.24 7.22 -4.78
CA ASP A 162 -14.07 6.42 -3.85
C ASP A 162 -13.32 5.58 -2.80
N HIS A 163 -12.11 5.10 -3.05
CA HIS A 163 -11.45 4.18 -2.11
C HIS A 163 -10.29 4.83 -1.35
N TYR A 164 -9.34 5.48 -2.04
CA TYR A 164 -8.21 6.12 -1.36
C TYR A 164 -8.67 7.29 -0.49
N SER A 165 -9.44 8.22 -1.05
CA SER A 165 -10.01 9.36 -0.31
C SER A 165 -10.82 8.90 0.92
N THR A 166 -11.72 7.94 0.73
CA THR A 166 -12.50 7.34 1.81
C THR A 166 -11.62 6.72 2.88
N ASN A 167 -10.57 6.01 2.50
CA ASN A 167 -9.65 5.36 3.44
C ASN A 167 -8.79 6.36 4.21
N VAL A 168 -8.28 7.41 3.57
CA VAL A 168 -7.58 8.51 4.25
C VAL A 168 -8.51 9.19 5.25
N ASN A 169 -9.75 9.49 4.85
CA ASN A 169 -10.76 10.07 5.74
C ASN A 169 -11.07 9.17 6.94
N ARG A 170 -11.19 7.86 6.73
CA ARG A 170 -11.37 6.87 7.82
C ARG A 170 -10.16 6.82 8.74
N GLY A 171 -8.95 6.85 8.18
CA GLY A 171 -7.70 6.89 8.94
C GLY A 171 -7.61 8.13 9.82
N TRP A 172 -7.88 9.31 9.26
CA TRP A 172 -7.91 10.56 10.02
C TRP A 172 -8.96 10.54 11.14
N LYS A 173 -10.19 10.09 10.87
CA LYS A 173 -11.24 9.96 11.90
C LYS A 173 -10.81 9.05 13.04
N LYS A 174 -10.08 7.98 12.71
CA LYS A 174 -9.55 7.03 13.70
C LYS A 174 -8.44 7.65 14.54
N LEU A 175 -7.50 8.37 13.92
CA LEU A 175 -6.45 9.11 14.62
C LEU A 175 -7.04 10.17 15.56
N ARG A 176 -8.00 10.97 15.06
CA ARG A 176 -8.67 12.00 15.85
C ARG A 176 -9.37 11.41 17.08
N LYS A 177 -10.10 10.31 16.90
CA LYS A 177 -10.73 9.59 18.02
C LYS A 177 -9.73 9.11 19.07
N TYR A 178 -8.51 8.72 18.67
CA TYR A 178 -7.47 8.33 19.62
C TYR A 178 -6.85 9.55 20.30
N PHE A 179 -6.66 10.63 19.56
CA PHE A 179 -6.18 11.90 20.11
C PHE A 179 -7.12 12.46 21.18
N GLU A 180 -8.43 12.52 20.90
CA GLU A 180 -9.45 12.97 21.87
C GLU A 180 -9.43 12.15 23.17
N LYS A 181 -9.11 10.85 23.10
CA LYS A 181 -8.98 10.00 24.30
C LYS A 181 -7.71 10.27 25.11
N LEU A 182 -6.66 10.77 24.47
CA LEU A 182 -5.45 11.19 25.18
C LEU A 182 -5.75 12.42 26.03
N ASP A 183 -6.59 13.34 25.53
CA ASP A 183 -7.03 14.52 26.28
C ASP A 183 -7.83 14.15 27.54
N ASP A 184 -8.61 13.08 27.49
CA ASP A 184 -9.38 12.57 28.64
C ASP A 184 -8.51 11.88 29.70
N THR A 185 -7.21 11.65 29.44
CA THR A 185 -6.33 10.88 30.33
C THR A 185 -5.29 11.80 31.01
N PRO A 186 -5.43 12.09 32.32
CA PRO A 186 -4.55 13.03 33.04
C PRO A 186 -3.07 12.64 33.04
N ALA A 187 -2.74 11.36 32.85
CA ALA A 187 -1.38 10.86 32.86
C ALA A 187 -0.48 11.48 31.78
N TYR A 188 -1.04 11.90 30.64
CA TYR A 188 -0.27 12.55 29.58
C TYR A 188 0.06 14.01 29.91
N TYR A 189 -0.84 14.71 30.60
CA TYR A 189 -0.61 16.07 31.08
C TYR A 189 0.33 16.12 32.30
N ALA A 190 0.24 15.13 33.19
CA ALA A 190 1.10 15.06 34.38
C ALA A 190 2.56 14.66 34.07
N ALA A 191 2.83 14.16 32.86
CA ALA A 191 4.17 13.85 32.37
C ALA A 191 4.85 15.05 31.66
N ALA A 192 4.15 16.18 31.51
CA ALA A 192 4.66 17.45 30.98
C ALA A 192 5.19 18.35 32.09
#